data_AF-A0A7V8NS97-F1
#
_entry.id   AF-A0A7V8NS97-F1
#
_cell.length_a   1.000
_cell.length_b   1.000
_cell.length_c   1.000
_cell.angle_alpha   90.00
_cell.angle_beta   90.00
_cell.angle_gamma   90.00
#
_symmetry.space_group_name_H-M   'P 1'
#
loop_
_entity.id
_entity.type
_entity.pdbx_description
1 polymer ?
#
loop_
_entity_poly.entity_id
_entity_poly.type
_entity_poly.pdbx_seq_one_letter_code
_entity_poly.pdbx_strand_id
1 'polypeptide(L)'
;MTKQMVIMDGNEAAASVAYRLSEIIAIYPITPASPMGESADDWSHQNKRNIWGTVPHVVELQSEVGAAGALHGAVQTGALGTNFTASQGLLLMIPNMYKIASELTPAANLIGGRYGLSSKEFTPAMAKAVFDELGRERPRNHFTIGIYDDVSFTSLAFPESFSTENPETTRAIFFGLGSDGTVGASKNSIKIIGEETSCHAQGYFGAGCGEAPYISLLTRLFGDRVVITNATGCSSIFGGNLPTTPYTVNEAGRGAAWCNSLFEDNAEFGLGMRLALDKQAEYARELVGCLASEIGQPLTQEILNADQSTENGIAAQRERVA
;
A
#
# COMPACT_ATOMS: atom_id res chain seq x y z
N MET A 1 -26.43 -32.17 -4.63
CA MET A 1 -25.04 -31.82 -5.00
C MET A 1 -24.17 -32.00 -3.77
N THR A 2 -23.17 -32.87 -3.84
CA THR A 2 -22.11 -32.97 -2.84
C THR A 2 -21.38 -31.62 -2.80
N LYS A 3 -21.29 -30.98 -1.64
CA LYS A 3 -20.53 -29.73 -1.48
C LYS A 3 -19.05 -30.07 -1.67
N GLN A 4 -18.46 -29.58 -2.75
CA GLN A 4 -17.02 -29.67 -2.95
C GLN A 4 -16.36 -28.58 -2.12
N MET A 5 -15.61 -28.98 -1.10
CA MET A 5 -14.79 -28.07 -0.31
C MET A 5 -13.52 -27.76 -1.11
N VAL A 6 -13.18 -26.48 -1.21
CA VAL A 6 -11.99 -26.00 -1.93
C VAL A 6 -11.20 -25.12 -0.97
N ILE A 7 -9.89 -25.33 -0.92
CA ILE A 7 -8.97 -24.48 -0.15
C ILE A 7 -8.62 -23.29 -1.05
N MET A 8 -8.89 -22.08 -0.56
CA MET A 8 -8.62 -20.81 -1.26
C MET A 8 -8.35 -19.72 -0.24
N ASP A 9 -7.62 -18.68 -0.63
CA ASP A 9 -7.43 -17.51 0.23
C ASP A 9 -8.63 -16.55 0.17
N GLY A 10 -8.57 -15.47 0.97
CA GLY A 10 -9.67 -14.49 1.05
C GLY A 10 -9.88 -13.70 -0.25
N ASN A 11 -8.82 -13.41 -0.99
CA ASN A 11 -8.90 -12.70 -2.26
C ASN A 11 -9.56 -13.60 -3.31
N GLU A 12 -9.12 -14.85 -3.45
CA GLU A 12 -9.69 -15.80 -4.40
C GLU A 12 -11.18 -16.07 -4.08
N ALA A 13 -11.55 -16.18 -2.80
CA ALA A 13 -12.93 -16.33 -2.38
C ALA A 13 -13.81 -15.14 -2.78
N ALA A 14 -13.34 -13.91 -2.51
CA ALA A 14 -14.06 -12.68 -2.88
C ALA A 14 -14.17 -12.52 -4.40
N ALA A 15 -13.07 -12.71 -5.12
CA ALA A 15 -13.03 -12.67 -6.58
C ALA A 15 -13.98 -13.70 -7.19
N SER A 16 -14.02 -14.93 -6.66
CA SER A 16 -14.88 -16.02 -7.16
C SER A 16 -16.37 -15.67 -7.12
N VAL A 17 -16.82 -14.99 -6.06
CA VAL A 17 -18.21 -14.52 -5.97
C VAL A 17 -18.42 -13.34 -6.92
N ALA A 18 -17.54 -12.34 -6.88
CA ALA A 18 -17.65 -11.13 -7.70
C ALA A 18 -17.65 -11.44 -9.21
N TYR A 19 -16.74 -12.31 -9.66
CA TYR A 19 -16.64 -12.76 -11.06
C TYR A 19 -17.92 -13.45 -11.53
N ARG A 20 -18.47 -14.35 -10.71
CA ARG A 20 -19.71 -15.07 -11.03
C ARG A 20 -20.92 -14.14 -11.08
N LEU A 21 -20.85 -12.96 -10.45
CA LEU A 21 -21.91 -11.97 -10.35
C LEU A 21 -21.64 -10.69 -11.17
N SER A 22 -20.67 -10.70 -12.08
CA SER A 22 -20.38 -9.54 -12.93
C SER A 22 -20.34 -9.90 -14.41
N GLU A 23 -20.63 -8.92 -15.26
CA GLU A 23 -20.42 -8.93 -16.71
C GLU A 23 -19.19 -8.10 -17.08
N ILE A 24 -18.91 -7.03 -16.33
CA ILE A 24 -17.75 -6.15 -16.53
C ILE A 24 -16.98 -6.04 -15.21
N ILE A 25 -15.66 -6.16 -15.27
CA ILE A 25 -14.76 -6.03 -14.11
C ILE A 25 -13.68 -5.02 -14.49
N ALA A 26 -13.79 -3.80 -13.96
CA ALA A 26 -12.81 -2.74 -14.18
C ALA A 26 -11.83 -2.73 -13.01
N ILE A 27 -10.53 -2.90 -13.29
CA ILE A 27 -9.50 -3.08 -12.27
C ILE A 27 -8.33 -2.12 -12.46
N TYR A 28 -7.61 -1.90 -11.36
CA TYR A 28 -6.27 -1.33 -11.34
C TYR A 28 -5.49 -2.03 -10.21
N PRO A 29 -4.25 -2.48 -10.42
CA PRO A 29 -3.51 -3.24 -9.43
C PRO A 29 -3.12 -2.37 -8.22
N ILE A 30 -3.60 -2.76 -7.04
CA ILE A 30 -3.22 -2.16 -5.75
C ILE A 30 -3.17 -3.22 -4.65
N THR A 31 -2.07 -3.29 -3.91
CA THR A 31 -1.91 -4.25 -2.80
C THR A 31 -2.81 -3.86 -1.62
N PRO A 32 -3.51 -4.80 -0.95
CA PRO A 32 -3.52 -6.25 -1.17
C PRO A 32 -4.64 -6.78 -2.08
N ALA A 33 -5.31 -5.90 -2.83
CA ALA A 33 -6.46 -6.24 -3.69
C ALA A 33 -6.08 -6.79 -5.07
N SER A 34 -4.85 -6.56 -5.56
CA SER A 34 -4.39 -7.01 -6.89
C SER A 34 -4.68 -8.49 -7.20
N PRO A 35 -4.45 -9.46 -6.27
CA PRO A 35 -4.71 -10.87 -6.55
C PRO A 35 -6.18 -11.18 -6.92
N MET A 36 -7.14 -10.36 -6.48
CA MET A 36 -8.54 -10.50 -6.90
C MET A 36 -8.73 -10.17 -8.39
N GLY A 37 -8.07 -9.11 -8.87
CA GLY A 37 -8.07 -8.71 -10.28
C GLY A 37 -7.36 -9.73 -11.15
N GLU A 38 -6.18 -10.20 -10.72
CA GLU A 38 -5.40 -11.25 -11.39
C GLU A 38 -6.21 -12.54 -11.55
N SER A 39 -6.85 -13.01 -10.47
CA SER A 39 -7.70 -14.21 -10.50
C SER A 39 -8.88 -14.05 -11.47
N ALA A 40 -9.51 -12.88 -11.48
CA ALA A 40 -10.61 -12.58 -12.39
C ALA A 40 -10.15 -12.57 -13.86
N ASP A 41 -9.01 -11.96 -14.14
CA ASP A 41 -8.43 -11.90 -15.49
C ASP A 41 -8.04 -13.30 -16.00
N ASP A 42 -7.40 -14.11 -15.16
CA ASP A 42 -7.05 -15.51 -15.47
C ASP A 42 -8.29 -16.34 -15.81
N TRP A 43 -9.36 -16.22 -15.01
CA TRP A 43 -10.62 -16.94 -15.27
C TRP A 43 -11.30 -16.49 -16.57
N SER A 44 -11.21 -15.19 -16.89
CA SER A 44 -11.72 -14.65 -18.16
C SER A 44 -10.97 -15.23 -19.36
N HIS A 45 -9.63 -15.24 -19.30
CA HIS A 45 -8.77 -15.85 -20.33
C HIS A 45 -9.04 -17.36 -20.50
N GLN A 46 -9.37 -18.05 -19.41
CA GLN A 46 -9.78 -19.46 -19.41
C GLN A 46 -11.22 -19.68 -19.92
N ASN A 47 -11.92 -18.63 -20.36
CA ASN A 47 -13.33 -18.68 -20.79
C ASN A 47 -14.28 -19.22 -19.72
N LYS A 48 -13.97 -19.00 -18.44
CA LYS A 48 -14.83 -19.42 -17.33
C LYS A 48 -16.10 -18.57 -17.34
N ARG A 49 -17.25 -19.22 -17.38
CA ARG A 49 -18.55 -18.53 -17.45
C ARG A 49 -19.05 -18.13 -16.06
N ASN A 50 -19.72 -16.98 -15.99
CA ASN A 50 -20.47 -16.53 -14.82
C ASN A 50 -21.86 -17.21 -14.73
N ILE A 51 -22.70 -16.79 -13.78
CA ILE A 51 -24.03 -17.42 -13.59
C ILE A 51 -25.03 -17.14 -14.73
N TRP A 52 -24.75 -16.15 -15.59
CA TRP A 52 -25.55 -15.85 -16.77
C TRP A 52 -25.06 -16.56 -18.04
N GLY A 53 -24.01 -17.39 -17.92
CA GLY A 53 -23.47 -18.14 -19.03
C GLY A 53 -22.57 -17.33 -19.97
N THR A 54 -22.21 -16.10 -19.60
CA THR A 54 -21.27 -15.24 -20.33
C THR A 54 -19.89 -15.24 -19.67
N VAL A 55 -18.86 -14.83 -20.41
CA VAL A 55 -17.51 -14.61 -19.84
C VAL A 55 -17.42 -13.14 -19.45
N PRO A 56 -17.22 -12.80 -18.17
CA PRO A 56 -17.00 -11.43 -17.72
C PRO A 56 -15.84 -10.76 -18.47
N HIS A 57 -16.03 -9.53 -18.91
CA HIS A 57 -14.96 -8.74 -19.53
C HIS A 57 -14.14 -8.04 -18.44
N VAL A 58 -12.89 -8.45 -18.29
CA VAL A 58 -11.93 -7.82 -17.37
C VAL A 58 -11.13 -6.77 -18.13
N VAL A 59 -10.93 -5.60 -17.54
CA VAL A 59 -10.14 -4.52 -18.14
C VAL A 59 -9.30 -3.83 -17.07
N GLU A 60 -7.99 -3.74 -17.32
CA GLU A 60 -7.06 -2.98 -16.49
C GLU A 60 -6.93 -1.55 -17.03
N LEU A 61 -7.09 -0.57 -16.13
CA LEU A 61 -7.06 0.86 -16.47
C LEU A 61 -5.73 1.50 -16.05
N GLN A 62 -5.58 2.81 -16.30
CA GLN A 62 -4.37 3.56 -15.93
C GLN A 62 -4.33 3.99 -14.44
N SER A 63 -5.46 3.98 -13.75
CA SER A 63 -5.58 4.33 -12.32
C SER A 63 -6.92 3.87 -11.75
N GLU A 64 -7.07 3.88 -10.42
CA GLU A 64 -8.35 3.59 -9.76
C GLU A 64 -9.43 4.62 -10.08
N VAL A 65 -9.05 5.88 -10.37
CA VAL A 65 -10.00 6.88 -10.90
C VAL A 65 -10.58 6.40 -12.24
N GLY A 66 -9.71 5.89 -13.12
CA GLY A 66 -10.09 5.33 -14.41
C GLY A 66 -10.98 4.10 -14.26
N ALA A 67 -10.61 3.16 -13.38
CA ALA A 67 -11.40 1.98 -13.07
C ALA A 67 -12.79 2.35 -12.54
N ALA A 68 -12.89 3.37 -11.68
CA ALA A 68 -14.16 3.87 -11.15
C ALA A 68 -15.05 4.47 -12.24
N GLY A 69 -14.47 5.26 -13.14
CA GLY A 69 -15.20 5.86 -14.26
C GLY A 69 -15.68 4.82 -15.26
N ALA A 70 -14.85 3.81 -15.57
CA ALA A 70 -15.22 2.68 -16.42
C ALA A 70 -16.37 1.88 -15.80
N LEU A 71 -16.28 1.57 -14.51
CA LEU A 71 -17.36 0.92 -13.75
C LEU A 71 -18.64 1.75 -13.78
N HIS A 72 -18.55 3.06 -13.52
CA HIS A 72 -19.71 3.96 -13.57
C HIS A 72 -20.41 3.91 -14.93
N GLY A 73 -19.67 4.06 -16.02
CA GLY A 73 -20.23 3.98 -17.38
C GLY A 73 -20.86 2.61 -17.68
N ALA A 74 -20.21 1.53 -17.26
CA ALA A 74 -20.74 0.17 -17.41
C ALA A 74 -22.08 -0.01 -16.71
N VAL A 75 -22.17 0.34 -15.42
CA VAL A 75 -23.42 0.18 -14.67
C VAL A 75 -24.51 1.13 -15.17
N GLN A 76 -24.15 2.35 -15.57
CA GLN A 76 -25.10 3.34 -16.10
C GLN A 76 -25.73 2.90 -17.42
N THR A 77 -25.01 2.09 -18.20
CA THR A 77 -25.49 1.51 -19.47
C THR A 77 -26.21 0.16 -19.31
N GLY A 78 -26.35 -0.32 -18.06
CA GLY A 78 -27.15 -1.49 -17.71
C GLY A 78 -26.39 -2.80 -17.54
N ALA A 79 -25.05 -2.78 -17.57
CA ALA A 79 -24.25 -3.97 -17.28
C ALA A 79 -24.06 -4.18 -15.78
N LEU A 80 -23.94 -5.44 -15.35
CA LEU A 80 -23.53 -5.75 -13.97
C LEU A 80 -22.01 -5.61 -13.84
N GLY A 81 -21.57 -4.66 -13.01
CA GLY A 81 -20.17 -4.30 -12.89
C GLY A 81 -19.60 -4.49 -11.48
N THR A 82 -18.31 -4.82 -11.39
CA THR A 82 -17.56 -4.80 -10.13
C THR A 82 -16.13 -4.26 -10.31
N ASN A 83 -15.46 -4.05 -9.19
CA ASN A 83 -14.07 -3.60 -9.07
C ASN A 83 -13.45 -4.18 -7.79
N PHE A 84 -12.12 -4.26 -7.74
CA PHE A 84 -11.34 -4.58 -6.55
C PHE A 84 -10.35 -3.45 -6.26
N THR A 85 -10.43 -2.84 -5.07
CA THR A 85 -9.51 -1.77 -4.66
C THR A 85 -9.29 -1.79 -3.15
N ALA A 86 -8.29 -1.05 -2.68
CA ALA A 86 -7.99 -0.86 -1.25
C ALA A 86 -7.29 0.49 -1.03
N SER A 87 -7.13 0.88 0.24
CA SER A 87 -6.23 1.98 0.66
C SER A 87 -6.40 3.28 -0.16
N GLN A 88 -5.33 3.81 -0.75
CA GLN A 88 -5.32 5.02 -1.57
C GLN A 88 -6.19 4.89 -2.82
N GLY A 89 -6.29 3.69 -3.40
CA GLY A 89 -7.12 3.45 -4.57
C GLY A 89 -8.59 3.73 -4.29
N LEU A 90 -9.09 3.35 -3.12
CA LEU A 90 -10.47 3.66 -2.72
C LEU A 90 -10.72 5.16 -2.64
N LEU A 91 -9.77 5.97 -2.16
CA LEU A 91 -9.89 7.43 -2.10
C LEU A 91 -10.11 8.04 -3.49
N LEU A 92 -9.38 7.52 -4.48
CA LEU A 92 -9.46 7.96 -5.87
C LEU A 92 -10.80 7.59 -6.53
N MET A 93 -11.51 6.58 -6.03
CA MET A 93 -12.83 6.19 -6.53
C MET A 93 -13.99 7.00 -5.95
N ILE A 94 -13.80 7.67 -4.81
CA ILE A 94 -14.86 8.38 -4.07
C ILE A 94 -15.71 9.30 -4.98
N PRO A 95 -15.14 10.13 -5.88
CA PRO A 95 -15.95 11.01 -6.73
C PRO A 95 -16.96 10.26 -7.61
N ASN A 96 -16.56 9.12 -8.20
CA ASN A 96 -17.44 8.27 -9.00
C ASN A 96 -18.43 7.49 -8.13
N MET A 97 -18.03 7.08 -6.92
CA MET A 97 -18.94 6.41 -5.98
C MET A 97 -20.13 7.31 -5.62
N TYR A 98 -19.91 8.61 -5.40
CA TYR A 98 -21.01 9.56 -5.18
C TYR A 98 -21.99 9.59 -6.35
N LYS A 99 -21.49 9.54 -7.60
CA LYS A 99 -22.31 9.53 -8.81
C LYS A 99 -23.11 8.24 -8.93
N ILE A 100 -22.44 7.08 -8.82
CA ILE A 100 -23.07 5.76 -8.87
C ILE A 100 -24.17 5.64 -7.81
N ALA A 101 -23.88 6.05 -6.56
CA ALA A 101 -24.85 5.99 -5.47
C ALA A 101 -26.04 6.92 -5.69
N SER A 102 -25.80 8.14 -6.20
CA SER A 102 -26.88 9.12 -6.46
C SER A 102 -27.80 8.71 -7.61
N GLU A 103 -27.29 7.91 -8.55
CA GLU A 103 -28.05 7.41 -9.69
C GLU A 103 -28.85 6.13 -9.36
N LEU A 104 -28.71 5.60 -8.14
CA LEU A 104 -29.33 4.34 -7.69
C LEU A 104 -29.06 3.16 -8.63
N THR A 105 -27.93 3.22 -9.33
CA THR A 105 -27.54 2.21 -10.30
C THR A 105 -27.16 0.93 -9.55
N PRO A 106 -27.59 -0.26 -10.01
CA PRO A 106 -27.26 -1.52 -9.34
C PRO A 106 -25.74 -1.72 -9.31
N ALA A 107 -25.15 -1.37 -8.18
CA ALA A 107 -23.81 -1.71 -7.76
C ALA A 107 -23.91 -2.50 -6.45
N ALA A 108 -22.88 -3.27 -6.11
CA ALA A 108 -22.87 -4.03 -4.86
C ALA A 108 -23.17 -3.10 -3.66
N ASN A 109 -24.05 -3.54 -2.75
CA ASN A 109 -24.31 -2.83 -1.49
C ASN A 109 -23.00 -2.71 -0.72
N LEU A 110 -22.48 -1.48 -0.64
CA LEU A 110 -21.21 -1.19 0.00
C LEU A 110 -21.48 -0.79 1.45
N ILE A 111 -21.20 -1.68 2.38
CA ILE A 111 -21.06 -1.31 3.79
C ILE A 111 -19.58 -1.11 4.11
N GLY A 112 -19.25 0.04 4.68
CA GLY A 112 -17.88 0.36 5.07
C GLY A 112 -17.58 -0.20 6.46
N GLY A 113 -16.47 -0.91 6.59
CA GLY A 113 -15.92 -1.35 7.86
C GLY A 113 -14.48 -0.92 8.02
N ARG A 114 -14.06 -0.60 9.24
CA ARG A 114 -12.66 -0.38 9.59
C ARG A 114 -12.08 -1.64 10.19
N TYR A 115 -10.95 -2.07 9.68
CA TYR A 115 -10.18 -3.18 10.23
C TYR A 115 -8.79 -2.70 10.68
N GLY A 116 -8.42 -3.06 11.90
CA GLY A 116 -7.06 -3.12 12.43
C GLY A 116 -6.04 -2.10 11.94
N LEU A 117 -5.94 -0.96 12.62
CA LEU A 117 -4.67 -0.22 12.70
C LEU A 117 -3.65 -1.07 13.48
N SER A 118 -2.37 -1.06 13.08
CA SER A 118 -1.23 -1.71 13.78
C SER A 118 -1.04 -3.23 13.59
N SER A 119 -1.12 -3.76 12.36
CA SER A 119 -0.66 -5.12 12.01
C SER A 119 -1.35 -6.26 12.77
N LYS A 120 -2.60 -6.09 13.19
CA LYS A 120 -3.39 -7.23 13.67
C LYS A 120 -3.68 -8.19 12.51
N GLU A 121 -3.88 -9.46 12.82
CA GLU A 121 -4.24 -10.51 11.86
C GLU A 121 -5.76 -10.58 11.63
N PHE A 122 -6.17 -10.57 10.36
CA PHE A 122 -7.58 -10.64 9.98
C PHE A 122 -7.99 -12.11 9.88
N THR A 123 -8.72 -12.60 10.88
CA THR A 123 -9.00 -14.04 11.00
C THR A 123 -10.28 -14.45 10.26
N PRO A 124 -10.44 -15.75 9.91
CA PRO A 124 -11.69 -16.27 9.36
C PRO A 124 -12.92 -15.97 10.24
N ALA A 125 -12.73 -15.91 11.56
CA ALA A 125 -13.79 -15.52 12.49
C ALA A 125 -14.25 -14.07 12.27
N MET A 126 -13.31 -13.15 12.01
CA MET A 126 -13.62 -11.76 11.68
C MET A 126 -14.33 -11.65 10.34
N ALA A 127 -13.87 -12.38 9.32
CA ALA A 127 -14.55 -12.45 8.02
C ALA A 127 -15.99 -12.97 8.16
N LYS A 128 -16.19 -14.04 8.93
CA LYS A 128 -17.53 -14.57 9.24
C LYS A 128 -18.41 -13.49 9.87
N ALA A 129 -17.92 -12.73 10.84
CA ALA A 129 -18.70 -11.66 11.47
C ALA A 129 -19.10 -10.56 10.49
N VAL A 130 -18.23 -10.21 9.53
CA VAL A 130 -18.57 -9.28 8.45
C VAL A 130 -19.69 -9.84 7.57
N PHE A 131 -19.62 -11.12 7.19
CA PHE A 131 -20.69 -11.78 6.41
C PHE A 131 -22.00 -11.91 7.19
N ASP A 132 -21.93 -12.25 8.48
CA ASP A 132 -23.11 -12.30 9.36
C ASP A 132 -23.76 -10.92 9.49
N GLU A 133 -22.97 -9.84 9.53
CA GLU A 133 -23.46 -8.46 9.54
C GLU A 133 -24.13 -8.10 8.20
N LEU A 134 -23.48 -8.42 7.07
CA LEU A 134 -24.02 -8.24 5.72
C LEU A 134 -25.36 -8.95 5.51
N GLY A 135 -25.58 -10.09 6.16
CA GLY A 135 -26.82 -10.86 6.08
C GLY A 135 -27.99 -10.29 6.88
N ARG A 136 -27.80 -9.21 7.65
CA ARG A 136 -28.87 -8.57 8.42
C ARG A 136 -29.78 -7.75 7.52
N GLU A 137 -31.05 -7.61 7.92
CA GLU A 137 -32.03 -6.76 7.23
C GLU A 137 -31.56 -5.29 7.15
N ARG A 138 -30.84 -4.84 8.18
CA ARG A 138 -30.22 -3.50 8.26
C ARG A 138 -28.77 -3.65 8.74
N PRO A 139 -27.81 -3.90 7.84
CA PRO A 139 -26.41 -4.03 8.22
C PRO A 139 -25.88 -2.69 8.76
N ARG A 140 -25.01 -2.74 9.76
CA ARG A 140 -24.32 -1.54 10.25
C ARG A 140 -23.35 -1.03 9.18
N ASN A 141 -23.40 0.28 8.93
CA ASN A 141 -22.35 0.98 8.18
C ASN A 141 -21.35 1.60 9.17
N HIS A 142 -20.09 1.74 8.75
CA HIS A 142 -18.98 2.21 9.59
C HIS A 142 -18.69 1.35 10.83
N PHE A 143 -18.80 0.03 10.69
CA PHE A 143 -18.45 -0.89 11.77
C PHE A 143 -16.92 -0.99 11.96
N THR A 144 -16.49 -1.47 13.11
CA THR A 144 -15.09 -1.78 13.39
C THR A 144 -14.93 -3.30 13.59
N ILE A 145 -13.84 -3.90 13.11
CA ILE A 145 -13.54 -5.33 13.30
C ILE A 145 -12.07 -5.51 13.69
N GLY A 146 -11.77 -6.48 14.57
CA GLY A 146 -10.40 -6.80 15.01
C GLY A 146 -9.82 -5.91 16.12
N ILE A 147 -10.47 -4.79 16.45
CA ILE A 147 -10.18 -3.99 17.64
C ILE A 147 -11.45 -3.74 18.45
N TYR A 148 -11.27 -3.64 19.77
CA TYR A 148 -12.32 -3.19 20.66
C TYR A 148 -12.34 -1.66 20.62
N ASP A 149 -13.31 -1.11 19.89
CA ASP A 149 -13.52 0.32 19.76
C ASP A 149 -14.41 0.79 20.91
N ASP A 150 -13.75 1.26 21.96
CA ASP A 150 -14.35 1.80 23.17
C ASP A 150 -14.71 3.29 23.08
N VAL A 151 -14.51 3.91 21.90
CA VAL A 151 -14.81 5.32 21.66
C VAL A 151 -16.08 5.47 20.84
N SER A 152 -16.15 4.82 19.68
CA SER A 152 -17.31 4.90 18.78
C SER A 152 -18.28 3.73 18.97
N PHE A 153 -17.88 2.70 19.71
CA PHE A 153 -18.70 1.52 20.02
C PHE A 153 -19.24 0.80 18.77
N THR A 154 -18.46 0.82 17.69
CA THR A 154 -18.84 0.24 16.39
C THR A 154 -18.32 -1.19 16.17
N SER A 155 -17.65 -1.79 17.15
CA SER A 155 -17.06 -3.13 17.01
C SER A 155 -18.10 -4.23 16.73
N LEU A 156 -17.81 -5.06 15.72
CA LEU A 156 -18.51 -6.31 15.50
C LEU A 156 -17.95 -7.39 16.41
N ALA A 157 -18.85 -8.12 17.08
CA ALA A 157 -18.48 -9.33 17.79
C ALA A 157 -18.20 -10.45 16.79
N PHE A 158 -17.14 -11.23 17.04
CA PHE A 158 -16.81 -12.40 16.25
C PHE A 158 -16.46 -13.59 17.16
N PRO A 159 -16.80 -14.82 16.76
CA PRO A 159 -16.51 -16.02 17.55
C PRO A 159 -15.03 -16.38 17.45
N GLU A 160 -14.21 -16.07 18.47
CA GLU A 160 -12.76 -16.36 18.45
C GLU A 160 -12.42 -17.84 18.21
N SER A 161 -13.32 -18.75 18.60
CA SER A 161 -13.14 -20.20 18.40
C SER A 161 -13.49 -20.68 16.99
N PHE A 162 -13.98 -19.81 16.09
CA PHE A 162 -14.31 -20.21 14.73
C PHE A 162 -13.05 -20.40 13.90
N SER A 163 -12.85 -21.64 13.44
CA SER A 163 -11.78 -22.02 12.53
C SER A 163 -12.37 -22.64 11.28
N THR A 164 -11.81 -22.29 10.12
CA THR A 164 -12.10 -22.92 8.82
C THR A 164 -11.09 -24.02 8.49
N GLU A 165 -10.10 -24.24 9.35
CA GLU A 165 -9.01 -25.17 9.12
C GLU A 165 -9.45 -26.63 9.32
N ASN A 166 -8.89 -27.52 8.51
CA ASN A 166 -9.07 -28.96 8.68
C ASN A 166 -8.26 -29.43 9.92
N PRO A 167 -8.84 -30.23 10.84
CA PRO A 167 -8.08 -30.80 11.97
C PRO A 167 -6.81 -31.59 11.59
N GLU A 168 -6.71 -32.06 10.34
CA GLU A 168 -5.53 -32.75 9.81
C GLU A 168 -4.41 -31.80 9.35
N THR A 169 -4.65 -30.49 9.32
CA THR A 169 -3.65 -29.50 8.91
C THR A 169 -2.47 -29.49 9.88
N THR A 170 -1.27 -29.65 9.32
CA THR A 170 -0.01 -29.57 10.07
C THR A 170 0.53 -28.14 10.03
N ARG A 171 0.89 -27.60 11.20
CA ARG A 171 1.49 -26.26 11.33
C ARG A 171 2.94 -26.36 11.78
N ALA A 172 3.79 -25.51 11.22
CA ALA A 172 5.17 -25.36 11.64
C ALA A 172 5.52 -23.87 11.73
N ILE A 173 6.28 -23.50 12.77
CA ILE A 173 6.82 -22.15 12.93
C ILE A 173 8.33 -22.25 12.76
N PHE A 174 8.86 -21.47 11.83
CA PHE A 174 10.29 -21.32 11.59
C PHE A 174 10.72 -19.93 12.05
N PHE A 175 11.71 -19.85 12.94
CA PHE A 175 12.29 -18.59 13.39
C PHE A 175 13.75 -18.51 12.96
N GLY A 176 14.18 -17.32 12.58
CA GLY A 176 15.54 -17.00 12.16
C GLY A 176 15.92 -15.58 12.59
N LEU A 177 17.22 -15.29 12.60
CA LEU A 177 17.72 -13.95 12.88
C LEU A 177 17.71 -13.16 11.56
N GLY A 178 17.01 -12.02 11.54
CA GLY A 178 16.81 -11.23 10.31
C GLY A 178 18.12 -11.04 9.52
N SER A 179 18.05 -11.27 8.19
CA SER A 179 19.15 -11.35 7.20
C SER A 179 19.85 -12.71 7.00
N ASP A 180 19.48 -13.77 7.73
CA ASP A 180 20.07 -15.11 7.59
C ASP A 180 19.53 -15.96 6.41
N GLY A 181 18.64 -15.40 5.60
CA GLY A 181 18.02 -16.11 4.46
C GLY A 181 16.84 -17.01 4.82
N THR A 182 16.38 -17.03 6.08
CA THR A 182 15.24 -17.86 6.53
C THR A 182 13.99 -17.66 5.69
N VAL A 183 13.66 -16.42 5.32
CA VAL A 183 12.51 -16.13 4.45
C VAL A 183 12.63 -16.84 3.11
N GLY A 184 13.79 -16.77 2.46
CA GLY A 184 14.03 -17.42 1.17
C GLY A 184 14.01 -18.94 1.27
N ALA A 185 14.64 -19.49 2.32
CA ALA A 185 14.65 -20.92 2.59
C ALA A 185 13.23 -21.46 2.84
N SER A 186 12.45 -20.81 3.72
CA SER A 186 11.08 -21.20 4.02
C SER A 186 10.15 -21.02 2.82
N LYS A 187 10.33 -19.97 1.99
CA LYS A 187 9.62 -19.82 0.71
C LYS A 187 9.90 -20.99 -0.22
N ASN A 188 11.16 -21.42 -0.34
CA ASN A 188 11.53 -22.57 -1.15
C ASN A 188 10.95 -23.89 -0.60
N SER A 189 10.94 -24.09 0.72
CA SER A 189 10.31 -25.25 1.34
C SER A 189 8.81 -25.33 1.04
N ILE A 190 8.09 -24.21 1.14
CA ILE A 190 6.65 -24.16 0.81
C ILE A 190 6.43 -24.45 -0.67
N LYS A 191 7.27 -23.93 -1.55
CA LYS A 191 7.22 -24.24 -2.98
C LYS A 191 7.40 -25.74 -3.24
N ILE A 192 8.44 -26.35 -2.65
CA ILE A 192 8.69 -27.80 -2.77
C ILE A 192 7.48 -28.60 -2.25
N ILE A 193 6.92 -28.26 -1.09
CA ILE A 193 5.76 -28.97 -0.55
C ILE A 193 4.55 -28.81 -1.49
N GLY A 194 4.25 -27.60 -1.94
CA GLY A 194 3.10 -27.30 -2.78
C GLY A 194 3.19 -27.84 -4.21
N GLU A 195 4.40 -27.97 -4.77
CA GLU A 195 4.62 -28.42 -6.15
C GLU A 195 4.97 -29.91 -6.26
N GLU A 196 5.74 -30.45 -5.31
CA GLU A 196 6.29 -31.82 -5.39
C GLU A 196 5.49 -32.84 -4.56
N THR A 197 4.45 -32.41 -3.84
CA THR A 197 3.59 -33.29 -3.06
C THR A 197 2.12 -33.05 -3.36
N SER A 198 1.25 -33.96 -2.92
CA SER A 198 -0.21 -33.75 -2.98
C SER A 198 -0.73 -32.80 -1.90
N CYS A 199 0.14 -32.23 -1.06
CA CYS A 199 -0.24 -31.33 0.02
C CYS A 199 -0.38 -29.90 -0.51
N HIS A 200 -1.41 -29.19 -0.05
CA HIS A 200 -1.49 -27.75 -0.21
C HIS A 200 -0.65 -27.07 0.87
N ALA A 201 0.25 -26.15 0.47
CA ALA A 201 1.11 -25.41 1.38
C ALA A 201 0.79 -23.92 1.33
N GLN A 202 0.59 -23.31 2.50
CA GLN A 202 0.47 -21.86 2.67
C GLN A 202 1.48 -21.41 3.71
N GLY A 203 2.14 -20.28 3.46
CA GLY A 203 3.06 -19.67 4.41
C GLY A 203 2.82 -18.18 4.52
N TYR A 204 2.86 -17.70 5.76
CA TYR A 204 2.96 -16.28 6.04
C TYR A 204 4.40 -15.95 6.41
N PHE A 205 4.95 -14.93 5.79
CA PHE A 205 6.30 -14.46 6.05
C PHE A 205 6.24 -13.02 6.53
N GLY A 206 6.63 -12.78 7.77
CA GLY A 206 6.97 -11.44 8.25
C GLY A 206 8.34 -11.02 7.72
N ALA A 207 8.50 -10.96 6.40
CA ALA A 207 9.72 -10.48 5.78
C ALA A 207 9.71 -8.95 5.80
N GLY A 208 10.68 -8.34 6.47
CA GLY A 208 11.00 -6.94 6.16
C GLY A 208 11.23 -6.81 4.65
N CYS A 209 10.69 -5.78 4.02
CA CYS A 209 10.59 -5.56 2.58
C CYS A 209 11.90 -5.57 1.75
N GLY A 210 13.04 -5.95 2.32
CA GLY A 210 14.34 -5.90 1.65
C GLY A 210 14.83 -4.48 1.35
N GLU A 211 14.07 -3.44 1.70
CA GLU A 211 14.44 -2.04 1.49
C GLU A 211 15.52 -1.58 2.50
N ALA A 212 15.60 -2.23 3.67
CA ALA A 212 16.55 -1.85 4.72
C ALA A 212 18.03 -1.87 4.28
N PRO A 213 18.54 -2.89 3.54
CA PRO A 213 19.86 -2.84 2.93
C PRO A 213 20.10 -1.65 1.99
N TYR A 214 19.12 -1.30 1.14
CA TYR A 214 19.24 -0.18 0.22
C TYR A 214 19.28 1.17 0.96
N ILE A 215 18.41 1.34 1.95
CA ILE A 215 18.38 2.54 2.80
C ILE A 215 19.67 2.65 3.62
N SER A 216 20.19 1.54 4.14
CA SER A 216 21.48 1.51 4.85
C SER A 216 22.64 1.93 3.94
N LEU A 217 22.64 1.50 2.66
CA LEU A 217 23.65 1.91 1.70
C LEU A 217 23.53 3.40 1.36
N LEU A 218 22.32 3.89 1.05
CA LEU A 218 22.08 5.29 0.69
C LEU A 218 22.48 6.24 1.83
N THR A 219 22.07 5.94 3.07
CA THR A 219 22.41 6.76 4.24
C THR A 219 23.91 6.73 4.55
N ARG A 220 24.62 5.64 4.24
CA ARG A 220 26.09 5.58 4.37
C ARG A 220 26.84 6.35 3.28
N LEU A 221 26.32 6.35 2.04
CA LEU A 221 26.96 7.04 0.91
C LEU A 221 26.73 8.55 0.97
N PHE A 222 25.55 8.99 1.40
CA PHE A 222 25.12 10.39 1.29
C PHE A 222 24.86 11.07 2.64
N GLY A 223 24.85 10.31 3.74
CA GLY A 223 24.76 10.86 5.10
C GLY A 223 23.53 11.74 5.32
N ASP A 224 23.76 12.90 5.94
CA ASP A 224 22.74 13.90 6.25
C ASP A 224 22.28 14.73 5.03
N ARG A 225 22.83 14.46 3.84
CA ARG A 225 22.49 15.16 2.59
C ARG A 225 21.43 14.44 1.77
N VAL A 226 21.09 13.21 2.14
CA VAL A 226 20.10 12.44 1.41
C VAL A 226 18.71 12.97 1.70
N VAL A 227 17.94 13.17 0.63
CA VAL A 227 16.52 13.44 0.67
C VAL A 227 15.83 12.23 0.05
N ILE A 228 14.98 11.58 0.83
CA ILE A 228 14.31 10.35 0.43
C ILE A 228 12.83 10.64 0.25
N THR A 229 12.33 10.34 -0.95
CA THR A 229 10.90 10.30 -1.27
C THR A 229 10.49 8.91 -1.69
N ASN A 230 9.62 8.27 -0.90
CA ASN A 230 9.09 6.94 -1.19
C ASN A 230 7.58 6.97 -1.43
N ALA A 231 7.10 5.94 -2.13
CA ALA A 231 5.69 5.58 -2.14
C ALA A 231 5.30 5.01 -0.78
N THR A 232 4.02 5.10 -0.40
CA THR A 232 3.53 4.47 0.83
C THR A 232 3.77 2.97 0.82
N GLY A 233 4.29 2.43 1.92
CA GLY A 233 4.59 1.00 1.98
C GLY A 233 5.46 0.65 3.19
N CYS A 234 6.14 -0.48 3.12
CA CYS A 234 6.98 -0.97 4.21
C CYS A 234 8.10 0.02 4.60
N SER A 235 8.58 0.84 3.64
CA SER A 235 9.59 1.88 3.89
C SER A 235 9.04 3.09 4.65
N SER A 236 7.72 3.27 4.75
CA SER A 236 7.12 4.35 5.56
C SER A 236 7.47 4.22 7.05
N ILE A 237 7.89 3.04 7.52
CA ILE A 237 8.35 2.83 8.90
C ILE A 237 9.62 3.63 9.23
N PHE A 238 10.46 3.98 8.24
CA PHE A 238 11.73 4.68 8.48
C PHE A 238 11.53 6.19 8.68
N GLY A 239 10.53 6.80 8.04
CA GLY A 239 10.19 8.22 8.23
C GLY A 239 9.00 8.48 9.15
N GLY A 240 8.25 7.43 9.52
CA GLY A 240 6.95 7.55 10.17
C GLY A 240 5.88 8.14 9.25
N ASN A 241 4.66 8.33 9.79
CA ASN A 241 3.54 8.99 9.06
C ASN A 241 3.59 10.52 9.18
N LEU A 242 4.67 11.10 9.73
CA LEU A 242 4.81 12.54 9.95
C LEU A 242 5.81 13.12 8.95
N PRO A 243 5.53 14.30 8.36
CA PRO A 243 6.48 14.94 7.47
C PRO A 243 7.81 15.23 8.19
N THR A 244 8.92 14.81 7.59
CA THR A 244 10.31 15.18 7.96
C THR A 244 10.86 14.67 9.30
N THR A 245 10.53 13.44 9.71
CA THR A 245 11.24 12.82 10.85
C THR A 245 12.45 12.01 10.34
N PRO A 246 13.70 12.37 10.70
CA PRO A 246 14.85 11.58 10.29
C PRO A 246 14.82 10.22 11.00
N TYR A 247 14.98 9.14 10.23
CA TYR A 247 15.14 7.77 10.76
C TYR A 247 16.26 7.66 11.80
N THR A 248 17.34 8.39 11.58
CA THR A 248 18.51 8.47 12.45
C THR A 248 19.25 9.78 12.18
N VAL A 249 20.01 10.25 13.15
CA VAL A 249 20.81 11.49 13.06
C VAL A 249 22.27 11.21 13.44
N ASN A 250 23.18 12.00 12.88
CA ASN A 250 24.58 12.03 13.28
C ASN A 250 24.77 12.79 14.62
N GLU A 251 26.02 12.87 15.09
CA GLU A 251 26.39 13.58 16.33
C GLU A 251 25.99 15.07 16.34
N ALA A 252 25.82 15.68 15.16
CA ALA A 252 25.35 17.05 15.00
C ALA A 252 23.82 17.18 14.94
N GLY A 253 23.08 16.09 15.17
CA GLY A 253 21.62 16.06 15.12
C GLY A 253 21.05 16.12 13.69
N ARG A 254 21.87 15.89 12.66
CA ARG A 254 21.46 15.94 11.24
C ARG A 254 21.28 14.53 10.69
N GLY A 255 20.23 14.31 9.92
CA GLY A 255 19.88 12.99 9.40
C GLY A 255 19.29 13.06 8.00
N ALA A 256 19.06 11.89 7.42
CA ALA A 256 18.34 11.76 6.16
C ALA A 256 16.97 12.44 6.27
N ALA A 257 16.69 13.39 5.38
CA ALA A 257 15.37 13.99 5.29
C ALA A 257 14.44 12.99 4.60
N TRP A 258 13.33 12.66 5.25
CA TRP A 258 12.38 11.67 4.75
C TRP A 258 10.99 12.28 4.60
N CYS A 259 10.36 12.03 3.46
CA CYS A 259 8.95 12.30 3.27
C CYS A 259 8.36 11.32 2.26
N ASN A 260 7.04 11.13 2.28
CA ASN A 260 6.37 10.22 1.36
C ASN A 260 5.14 10.91 0.79
N SER A 261 4.80 10.57 -0.45
CA SER A 261 3.50 10.93 -0.98
C SER A 261 2.46 9.89 -0.58
N LEU A 262 1.24 10.34 -0.31
CA LEU A 262 0.10 9.46 -0.01
C LEU A 262 -0.39 8.70 -1.25
N PHE A 263 -0.20 9.27 -2.45
CA PHE A 263 -0.74 8.73 -3.71
C PHE A 263 0.31 7.98 -4.53
N GLU A 264 1.41 7.55 -3.89
CA GLU A 264 2.49 6.78 -4.53
C GLU A 264 3.17 7.47 -5.73
N ASP A 265 2.93 8.78 -5.91
CA ASP A 265 3.58 9.70 -6.87
C ASP A 265 4.92 10.23 -6.30
N ASN A 266 5.78 9.31 -5.84
CA ASN A 266 7.00 9.66 -5.12
C ASN A 266 8.06 10.35 -6.01
N ALA A 267 7.99 10.15 -7.33
CA ALA A 267 8.87 10.79 -8.29
C ALA A 267 8.52 12.27 -8.45
N GLU A 268 7.24 12.60 -8.65
CA GLU A 268 6.71 13.96 -8.75
C GLU A 268 6.89 14.71 -7.43
N PHE A 269 6.63 14.02 -6.32
CA PHE A 269 6.85 14.56 -4.99
C PHE A 269 8.34 14.89 -4.75
N GLY A 270 9.24 13.97 -5.14
CA GLY A 270 10.69 14.17 -5.12
C GLY A 270 11.16 15.30 -6.02
N LEU A 271 10.58 15.42 -7.22
CA LEU A 271 10.83 16.55 -8.12
C LEU A 271 10.43 17.87 -7.45
N GLY A 272 9.26 17.93 -6.80
CA GLY A 272 8.82 19.10 -6.06
C GLY A 272 9.79 19.51 -4.95
N MET A 273 10.27 18.54 -4.15
CA MET A 273 11.30 18.79 -3.14
C MET A 273 12.60 19.31 -3.77
N ARG A 274 13.04 18.72 -4.88
CA ARG A 274 14.25 19.14 -5.59
C ARG A 274 14.14 20.56 -6.14
N LEU A 275 13.03 20.91 -6.78
CA LEU A 275 12.77 22.25 -7.30
C LEU A 275 12.79 23.30 -6.18
N ALA A 276 12.19 22.98 -5.03
CA ALA A 276 12.21 23.87 -3.87
C ALA A 276 13.64 24.11 -3.34
N LEU A 277 14.44 23.05 -3.24
CA LEU A 277 15.85 23.14 -2.81
C LEU A 277 16.69 23.99 -3.77
N ASP A 278 16.53 23.79 -5.08
CA ASP A 278 17.24 24.59 -6.09
C ASP A 278 16.84 26.07 -5.97
N LYS A 279 15.55 26.37 -5.77
CA LYS A 279 15.10 27.75 -5.63
C LYS A 279 15.57 28.40 -4.33
N GLN A 280 15.61 27.65 -3.24
CA GLN A 280 16.18 28.11 -1.97
C GLN A 280 17.67 28.42 -2.10
N ALA A 281 18.43 27.59 -2.84
CA ALA A 281 19.84 27.83 -3.10
C ALA A 281 20.06 29.10 -3.95
N GLU A 282 19.26 29.31 -5.01
CA GLU A 282 19.28 30.57 -5.78
C GLU A 282 19.01 31.77 -4.88
N TYR A 283 17.92 31.72 -4.11
CA TYR A 283 17.52 32.82 -3.23
C TYR A 283 18.56 33.13 -2.16
N ALA A 284 19.16 32.11 -1.55
CA ALA A 284 20.25 32.28 -0.59
C ALA A 284 21.46 32.99 -1.22
N ARG A 285 21.81 32.68 -2.47
CA ARG A 285 22.92 33.33 -3.19
C ARG A 285 22.61 34.78 -3.54
N GLU A 286 21.38 35.09 -3.93
CA GLU A 286 20.91 36.46 -4.12
C GLU A 286 21.03 37.28 -2.82
N LEU A 287 20.55 36.71 -1.70
CA LEU A 287 20.64 37.34 -0.38
C LEU A 287 22.09 37.59 0.05
N VAL A 288 23.00 36.64 -0.18
CA VAL A 288 24.44 36.82 0.08
C VAL A 288 24.99 38.01 -0.71
N GLY A 289 24.56 38.18 -1.96
CA GLY A 289 24.92 39.35 -2.77
C GLY A 289 24.38 40.67 -2.21
N CYS A 290 23.12 40.69 -1.76
CA CYS A 290 22.52 41.87 -1.12
C CYS A 290 23.21 42.25 0.19
N LEU A 291 23.63 41.25 0.97
CA LEU A 291 24.27 41.43 2.27
C LEU A 291 25.79 41.64 2.18
N ALA A 292 26.36 41.74 0.97
CA ALA A 292 27.80 41.84 0.77
C ALA A 292 28.46 43.02 1.51
N SER A 293 27.73 44.13 1.67
CA SER A 293 28.19 45.29 2.45
C SER A 293 28.25 45.04 3.95
N GLU A 294 27.44 44.11 4.46
CA GLU A 294 27.33 43.79 5.89
C GLU A 294 28.30 42.68 6.29
N ILE A 295 28.41 41.62 5.47
CA ILE A 295 29.26 40.45 5.76
C ILE A 295 30.68 40.56 5.19
N GLY A 296 30.92 41.55 4.32
CA GLY A 296 32.21 41.82 3.71
C GLY A 296 32.44 41.07 2.38
N GLN A 297 33.17 41.74 1.48
CA GLN A 297 33.48 41.22 0.14
C GLN A 297 34.24 39.87 0.12
N PRO A 298 35.26 39.64 0.99
CA PRO A 298 35.97 38.36 1.00
C PRO A 298 35.05 37.17 1.29
N LEU A 299 34.26 37.25 2.38
CA LEU A 299 33.35 36.19 2.78
C LEU A 299 32.23 35.96 1.75
N THR A 300 31.71 37.05 1.16
CA THR A 300 30.72 36.97 0.07
C THR A 300 31.25 36.13 -1.10
N GLN A 301 32.47 36.41 -1.56
CA GLN A 301 33.08 35.68 -2.68
C GLN A 301 33.40 34.23 -2.32
N GLU A 302 33.85 33.98 -1.09
CA GLU A 302 34.09 32.61 -0.62
C GLU A 302 32.81 31.77 -0.56
N ILE A 303 31.70 32.33 -0.07
CA ILE A 303 30.41 31.64 -0.01
C ILE A 303 29.87 31.36 -1.42
N LEU A 304 29.91 32.35 -2.31
CA LEU A 304 29.37 32.21 -3.67
C LEU A 304 30.19 31.25 -4.53
N ASN A 305 31.52 31.25 -4.41
CA ASN A 305 32.39 30.46 -5.29
C ASN A 305 32.92 29.17 -4.64
N ALA A 306 32.37 28.76 -3.50
CA ALA A 306 32.78 27.54 -2.82
C ALA A 306 32.57 26.29 -3.68
N ASP A 307 33.64 25.51 -3.88
CA ASP A 307 33.54 24.17 -4.45
C ASP A 307 32.95 23.21 -3.41
N GLN A 308 31.82 22.61 -3.76
CA GLN A 308 31.07 21.64 -2.95
C GLN A 308 31.02 20.26 -3.60
N SER A 309 31.92 19.98 -4.55
CA SER A 309 32.02 18.66 -5.23
C SER A 309 32.55 17.54 -4.33
N THR A 310 33.11 17.89 -3.17
CA THR A 310 33.67 16.93 -2.19
C THR A 310 33.09 17.17 -0.79
N GLU A 311 33.10 16.14 0.06
CA GLU A 311 32.65 16.25 1.46
C GLU A 311 33.44 17.32 2.24
N ASN A 312 34.75 17.45 2.00
CA ASN A 312 35.56 18.50 2.62
C ASN A 312 35.11 19.90 2.17
N GLY A 313 34.79 20.08 0.89
CA GLY A 313 34.26 21.33 0.36
C GLY A 313 32.90 21.70 0.97
N ILE A 314 32.02 20.71 1.15
CA ILE A 314 30.73 20.87 1.81
C ILE A 314 30.91 21.22 3.29
N ALA A 315 31.81 20.53 4.00
CA ALA A 315 32.11 20.82 5.41
C ALA A 315 32.64 22.25 5.59
N ALA A 316 33.58 22.67 4.75
CA ALA A 316 34.09 24.05 4.76
C ALA A 316 32.97 25.06 4.45
N GLN A 317 32.07 24.75 3.52
CA GLN A 317 30.93 25.63 3.23
C GLN A 317 29.98 25.76 4.42
N ARG A 318 29.73 24.66 5.15
CA ARG A 318 28.91 24.69 6.37
C ARG A 318 29.53 25.60 7.43
N GLU A 319 30.85 25.60 7.58
CA GLU A 319 31.55 26.51 8.50
C GLU A 319 31.44 27.98 8.09
N ARG A 320 31.44 28.29 6.77
CA ARG A 320 31.27 29.67 6.28
C ARG A 320 29.89 30.26 6.58
N VAL A 321 28.86 29.42 6.70
CA VAL A 321 27.45 29.85 6.87
C VAL A 321 26.88 29.57 8.26
N ALA A 322 27.69 29.06 9.18
CA ALA A 322 27.34 28.81 10.58
C ALA A 322 27.41 30.09 11.41
#